data_AF-A0A6P0DQH0-F1
#
_entry.id   AF-A0A6P0DQH0-F1
#
_cell.length_a   1.000
_cell.length_b   1.000
_cell.length_c   1.000
_cell.angle_alpha   90.00
_cell.angle_beta   90.00
_cell.angle_gamma   90.00
#
_symmetry.space_group_name_H-M   'P 1'
#
loop_
_entity.id
_entity.type
_entity.pdbx_description
1 polymer ?
#
loop_
_entity_poly.entity_id
_entity_poly.type
_entity_poly.pdbx_seq_one_letter_code
_entity_poly.pdbx_strand_id
1 'polypeptide(L)'
;MKVIALVVSVVSSASAWPVTPADVAKLGKELTAAGAEKDGSKDGQIPAFGGESKPAGSWTFGKSREDFWKYKDEKPLYVIDASNVDKYADKLTPGQIEMIKQVKGYTMPVYPSHRECGIPQNVADNTKEGALKSS
;
A
#
# COMPACT_ATOMS: atom_id res chain seq x y z
N MET A 1 -3.95 -36.07 -43.74
CA MET A 1 -3.83 -37.10 -42.69
C MET A 1 -2.42 -37.04 -42.09
N LYS A 2 -2.29 -36.45 -40.89
CA LYS A 2 -1.31 -36.81 -39.86
C LYS A 2 -1.65 -36.06 -38.57
N VAL A 3 -1.62 -36.81 -37.50
CA VAL A 3 -2.29 -36.64 -36.22
C VAL A 3 -1.43 -35.83 -35.24
N ILE A 4 -2.07 -34.91 -34.53
CA ILE A 4 -1.96 -34.50 -33.11
C ILE A 4 -0.57 -34.58 -32.42
N ALA A 5 -0.18 -33.47 -31.78
CA ALA A 5 0.45 -33.48 -30.46
C ALA A 5 -0.05 -32.29 -29.63
N LEU A 6 -1.03 -32.56 -28.77
CA LEU A 6 -1.52 -31.68 -27.72
C LEU A 6 -0.49 -31.69 -26.58
N VAL A 7 0.25 -30.59 -26.39
CA VAL A 7 1.09 -30.41 -25.19
C VAL A 7 0.20 -29.82 -24.10
N VAL A 8 -0.12 -30.65 -23.11
CA VAL A 8 -0.76 -30.28 -21.87
C VAL A 8 0.23 -29.44 -21.06
N SER A 9 0.07 -28.12 -21.07
CA SER A 9 0.77 -27.26 -20.10
C SER A 9 0.16 -27.48 -18.72
N VAL A 10 1.01 -27.96 -17.83
CA VAL A 10 0.78 -28.16 -16.40
C VAL A 10 0.10 -26.92 -15.81
N VAL A 11 -1.11 -27.10 -15.28
CA VAL A 11 -1.72 -26.14 -14.37
C VAL A 11 -0.87 -26.16 -13.10
N SER A 12 -0.06 -25.12 -12.90
CA SER A 12 0.57 -24.86 -11.61
C SER A 12 -0.55 -24.63 -10.60
N SER A 13 -0.92 -25.68 -9.86
CA SER A 13 -1.73 -25.54 -8.67
C SER A 13 -1.01 -24.54 -7.78
N ALA A 14 -1.59 -23.35 -7.59
CA ALA A 14 -1.19 -22.46 -6.53
C ALA A 14 -1.39 -23.24 -5.23
N SER A 15 -0.33 -23.85 -4.72
CA SER A 15 -0.31 -24.37 -3.37
C SER A 15 -0.49 -23.16 -2.47
N ALA A 16 -1.72 -22.90 -2.05
CA ALA A 16 -1.99 -22.02 -0.93
C ALA A 16 -1.30 -22.67 0.26
N TRP A 17 -0.08 -22.23 0.56
CA TRP A 17 0.63 -22.72 1.74
C TRP A 17 -0.20 -22.27 2.94
N PRO A 18 -0.67 -23.19 3.80
CA PRO A 18 -1.39 -22.81 4.99
C PRO A 18 -0.48 -21.89 5.81
N VAL A 19 -1.07 -20.83 6.35
CA VAL A 19 -0.36 -19.92 7.26
C VAL A 19 0.24 -20.74 8.39
N THR A 20 1.54 -20.61 8.61
CA THR A 20 2.23 -21.34 9.67
C THR A 20 2.31 -20.52 10.96
N PRO A 21 2.50 -21.15 12.14
CA PRO A 21 2.81 -20.41 13.37
C PRO A 21 4.04 -19.50 13.23
N ALA A 22 5.00 -19.87 12.38
CA ALA A 22 6.18 -19.04 12.10
C ALA A 22 5.81 -17.77 11.32
N ASP A 23 4.85 -17.84 10.40
CA ASP A 23 4.36 -16.66 9.67
C ASP A 23 3.59 -15.72 10.60
N VAL A 24 2.75 -16.28 11.48
CA VAL A 24 2.04 -15.47 12.50
C VAL A 24 2.98 -14.83 13.49
N ALA A 25 4.13 -15.47 13.79
CA ALA A 25 5.15 -14.89 14.66
C ALA A 25 5.82 -13.64 14.07
N LYS A 26 5.73 -13.41 12.75
CA LYS A 26 6.23 -12.21 12.07
C LYS A 26 5.32 -10.99 12.24
N LEU A 27 4.01 -11.19 12.46
CA LEU A 27 3.04 -10.10 12.65
C LEU A 27 3.37 -9.26 13.89
N GLY A 28 3.43 -7.94 13.69
CA GLY A 28 3.81 -6.96 14.71
C GLY A 28 5.32 -6.81 14.92
N LYS A 29 6.13 -7.77 14.43
CA LYS A 29 7.60 -7.74 14.49
C LYS A 29 8.17 -7.23 13.16
N GLU A 30 8.38 -8.15 12.22
CA GLU A 30 8.88 -7.91 10.86
C GLU A 30 7.78 -7.29 10.00
N LEU A 31 6.54 -7.74 10.20
CA LEU A 31 5.37 -7.22 9.49
C LEU A 31 4.58 -6.26 10.40
N THR A 32 3.80 -5.37 9.78
CA THR A 32 2.73 -4.67 10.48
C THR A 32 1.70 -5.67 11.00
N ALA A 33 0.81 -5.22 11.90
CA ALA A 33 -0.25 -6.09 12.40
C ALA A 33 -1.21 -6.58 11.29
N ALA A 34 -1.26 -5.89 10.14
CA ALA A 34 -2.03 -6.27 8.96
C ALA A 34 -1.22 -7.14 7.96
N GLY A 35 0.04 -7.48 8.26
CA GLY A 35 0.87 -8.33 7.41
C GLY A 35 1.67 -7.60 6.32
N ALA A 36 1.74 -6.27 6.34
CA ALA A 36 2.56 -5.51 5.40
C ALA A 36 4.02 -5.37 5.87
N GLU A 37 4.95 -5.11 4.95
CA GLU A 37 6.34 -4.80 5.28
C GLU A 37 6.40 -3.58 6.21
N LYS A 38 7.20 -3.69 7.29
CA LYS A 38 7.31 -2.65 8.31
C LYS A 38 8.44 -1.68 8.01
N ASP A 39 9.47 -2.15 7.32
CA ASP A 39 10.65 -1.33 7.00
C ASP A 39 10.34 -0.23 5.99
N GLY A 40 11.22 0.78 5.98
CA GLY A 40 11.21 1.85 4.98
C GLY A 40 11.78 1.38 3.64
N SER A 41 11.53 2.15 2.58
CA SER A 41 12.14 1.87 1.29
C SER A 41 13.65 2.13 1.33
N LYS A 42 14.41 1.37 0.54
CA LYS A 42 15.88 1.49 0.48
C LYS A 42 16.35 2.85 -0.02
N ASP A 43 15.53 3.55 -0.80
CA ASP A 43 15.79 4.90 -1.32
C ASP A 43 15.39 6.03 -0.34
N GLY A 44 14.85 5.69 0.83
CA GLY A 44 14.50 6.63 1.89
C GLY A 44 13.22 7.44 1.66
N GLN A 45 12.52 7.21 0.54
CA GLN A 45 11.30 7.97 0.18
C GLN A 45 10.06 7.51 0.96
N ILE A 46 10.05 6.27 1.41
CA ILE A 46 8.98 5.68 2.23
C ILE A 46 9.58 5.41 3.62
N PRO A 47 9.09 6.07 4.68
CA PRO A 47 9.59 5.82 6.03
C PRO A 47 9.16 4.44 6.53
N ALA A 48 9.84 3.94 7.56
CA ALA A 48 9.35 2.78 8.30
C ALA A 48 7.96 3.05 8.88
N PHE A 49 7.18 1.99 9.05
CA PHE A 49 5.83 2.10 9.58
C PHE A 49 5.82 2.64 11.01
N GLY A 50 5.15 3.78 11.21
CA GLY A 50 5.12 4.55 12.45
C GLY A 50 4.00 4.19 13.42
N GLY A 51 3.11 3.27 13.06
CA GLY A 51 2.00 2.85 13.91
C GLY A 51 0.72 3.64 13.68
N GLU A 52 -0.13 3.77 14.69
CA GLU A 52 -1.41 4.49 14.62
C GLU A 52 -1.21 6.00 14.92
N SER A 53 -1.62 6.85 13.98
CA SER A 53 -1.74 8.30 14.19
C SER A 53 -3.13 8.66 14.66
N LYS A 54 -3.18 9.40 15.77
CA LYS A 54 -4.43 9.97 16.30
C LYS A 54 -4.63 11.36 15.70
N PRO A 55 -5.89 11.76 15.42
CA PRO A 55 -6.19 13.15 15.07
C PRO A 55 -5.62 14.11 16.10
N ALA A 56 -5.11 15.25 15.63
CA ALA A 56 -4.70 16.33 16.49
C ALA A 56 -5.92 17.00 17.15
N GLY A 57 -5.69 17.61 18.32
CA GLY A 57 -6.70 18.41 19.01
C GLY A 57 -7.97 17.65 19.39
N SER A 58 -9.10 18.35 19.40
CA SER A 58 -10.39 17.84 19.86
C SER A 58 -11.25 17.34 18.69
N TRP A 59 -10.71 16.44 17.86
CA TRP A 59 -11.51 15.81 16.80
C TRP A 59 -12.67 15.00 17.40
N THR A 60 -13.85 15.13 16.80
CA THR A 60 -15.05 14.39 17.17
C THR A 60 -15.67 13.75 15.93
N PHE A 61 -16.39 12.65 16.13
CA PHE A 61 -17.14 12.02 15.05
C PHE A 61 -18.07 13.04 14.35
N GLY A 62 -18.15 12.96 13.02
CA GLY A 62 -18.88 13.91 12.18
C GLY A 62 -18.08 15.12 11.69
N LYS A 63 -16.86 15.36 12.20
CA LYS A 63 -15.94 16.37 11.65
C LYS A 63 -14.97 15.75 10.63
N SER A 64 -14.56 16.55 9.63
CA SER A 64 -13.56 16.13 8.66
C SER A 64 -12.28 15.71 9.38
N ARG A 65 -11.67 14.60 8.94
CA ARG A 65 -10.37 14.14 9.47
C ARG A 65 -9.21 14.97 8.95
N GLU A 66 -9.38 15.58 7.77
CA GLU A 66 -8.36 16.42 7.13
C GLU A 66 -8.00 17.64 7.99
N ASP A 67 -9.01 18.34 8.51
CA ASP A 67 -8.81 19.54 9.35
C ASP A 67 -8.02 19.28 10.64
N PHE A 68 -7.98 18.02 11.08
CA PHE A 68 -7.34 17.59 12.32
C PHE A 68 -6.13 16.69 12.05
N TRP A 69 -5.68 16.58 10.81
CA TRP A 69 -4.48 15.85 10.49
C TRP A 69 -3.25 16.74 10.72
N LYS A 70 -2.18 16.18 11.30
CA LYS A 70 -0.97 16.94 11.62
C LYS A 70 -0.24 17.49 10.39
N TYR A 71 -0.48 16.91 9.21
CA TYR A 71 0.12 17.32 7.94
C TYR A 71 -0.87 18.05 7.01
N LYS A 72 -1.98 18.58 7.56
CA LYS A 72 -3.01 19.26 6.77
C LYS A 72 -2.52 20.44 5.92
N ASP A 73 -1.43 21.09 6.33
CA ASP A 73 -0.82 22.23 5.63
C ASP A 73 0.47 21.81 4.87
N GLU A 74 0.70 20.50 4.69
CA GLU A 74 1.87 20.00 3.97
C GLU A 74 1.79 20.36 2.49
N LYS A 75 2.95 20.67 1.90
CA LYS A 75 3.07 21.04 0.49
C LYS A 75 3.57 19.86 -0.33
N PRO A 76 3.18 19.76 -1.62
CA PRO A 76 3.75 18.76 -2.50
C PRO A 76 5.28 18.91 -2.61
N LEU A 77 5.98 17.79 -2.66
CA LEU A 77 7.40 17.73 -3.04
C LEU A 77 7.59 18.19 -4.48
N TYR A 78 6.68 17.79 -5.36
CA TYR A 78 6.60 18.19 -6.75
C TYR A 78 5.21 17.88 -7.31
N VAL A 79 4.92 18.38 -8.51
CA VAL A 79 3.68 18.11 -9.24
C VAL A 79 4.03 17.47 -10.56
N ILE A 80 3.37 16.34 -10.86
CA ILE A 80 3.47 15.69 -12.16
C ILE A 80 2.35 16.23 -13.06
N ASP A 81 2.71 16.64 -14.27
CA ASP A 81 1.80 17.10 -15.31
C ASP A 81 2.26 16.63 -16.69
N ALA A 82 1.53 17.01 -17.74
CA ALA A 82 1.84 16.60 -19.11
C ALA A 82 3.24 17.04 -19.58
N SER A 83 3.85 18.07 -18.97
CA SER A 83 5.18 18.58 -19.35
C SER A 83 6.33 17.75 -18.79
N ASN A 84 6.10 17.00 -17.69
CA ASN A 84 7.16 16.29 -16.98
C ASN A 84 6.84 14.81 -16.67
N VAL A 85 5.67 14.29 -17.06
CA VAL A 85 5.24 12.91 -16.77
C VAL A 85 6.24 11.87 -17.26
N ASP A 86 6.93 12.11 -18.39
CA ASP A 86 7.91 11.18 -18.93
C ASP A 86 9.14 11.01 -18.01
N LYS A 87 9.45 12.01 -17.17
CA LYS A 87 10.51 11.92 -16.15
C LYS A 87 10.17 10.91 -15.04
N TYR A 88 8.88 10.63 -14.82
CA TYR A 88 8.39 9.78 -13.74
C TYR A 88 7.72 8.50 -14.25
N ALA A 89 7.93 8.15 -15.52
CA ALA A 89 7.29 7.00 -16.16
C ALA A 89 7.59 5.66 -15.45
N ASP A 90 8.74 5.54 -14.79
CA ASP A 90 9.12 4.36 -14.00
C ASP A 90 8.32 4.22 -12.69
N LYS A 91 7.60 5.28 -12.26
CA LYS A 91 6.76 5.31 -11.06
C LYS A 91 5.27 5.21 -11.37
N LEU A 92 4.88 5.19 -12.64
CA LEU A 92 3.50 5.28 -13.10
C LEU A 92 3.14 4.08 -13.98
N THR A 93 1.88 3.67 -13.91
CA THR A 93 1.35 2.69 -14.86
C THR A 93 1.16 3.35 -16.23
N PRO A 94 1.21 2.58 -17.35
CA PRO A 94 0.95 3.14 -18.68
C PRO A 94 -0.38 3.90 -18.77
N GLY A 95 -1.42 3.42 -18.08
CA GLY A 95 -2.71 4.10 -18.04
C GLY A 95 -2.69 5.45 -17.32
N GLN A 96 -1.91 5.60 -16.24
CA GLN A 96 -1.74 6.88 -15.56
C GLN A 96 -0.96 7.88 -16.42
N ILE A 97 0.08 7.41 -17.11
CA ILE A 97 0.87 8.25 -18.02
C ILE A 97 -0.03 8.81 -19.13
N GLU A 98 -0.82 7.94 -19.78
CA GLU A 98 -1.74 8.36 -20.83
C GLU A 98 -2.83 9.31 -20.30
N MET A 99 -3.39 9.05 -19.12
CA MET A 99 -4.37 9.94 -18.50
C MET A 99 -3.82 11.36 -18.31
N ILE A 100 -2.60 11.49 -17.76
CA ILE A 100 -1.95 12.79 -17.52
C ILE A 100 -1.71 13.53 -18.84
N LYS A 101 -1.34 12.82 -19.92
CA LYS A 101 -1.08 13.42 -21.23
C LYS A 101 -2.35 13.85 -21.96
N GLN A 102 -3.43 13.07 -21.84
CA GLN A 102 -4.66 13.30 -22.60
C GLN A 102 -5.61 14.29 -21.93
N VAL A 103 -5.66 14.30 -20.59
CA VAL A 103 -6.57 15.18 -19.84
C VAL A 103 -5.92 16.54 -19.65
N LYS A 104 -6.43 17.55 -20.36
CA LYS A 104 -5.95 18.94 -20.25
C LYS A 104 -6.08 19.45 -18.80
N GLY A 105 -4.99 20.00 -18.28
CA GLY A 105 -4.94 20.57 -16.92
C GLY A 105 -4.85 19.54 -15.81
N TYR A 106 -4.71 18.24 -16.12
CA TYR A 106 -4.51 17.23 -15.10
C TYR A 106 -3.16 17.42 -14.40
N THR A 107 -3.19 17.36 -13.08
CA THR A 107 -1.98 17.44 -12.24
C THR A 107 -2.05 16.38 -11.15
N MET A 108 -0.90 15.82 -10.82
CA MET A 108 -0.73 14.86 -9.73
C MET A 108 0.31 15.43 -8.75
N PRO A 109 -0.13 16.12 -7.68
CA PRO A 109 0.77 16.56 -6.62
C PRO A 109 1.26 15.33 -5.83
N VAL A 110 2.57 15.25 -5.64
CA VAL A 110 3.21 14.16 -4.89
C VAL A 110 3.66 14.71 -3.54
N TYR A 111 3.26 14.05 -2.46
CA TYR A 111 3.56 14.44 -1.08
C TYR A 111 4.51 13.44 -0.41
N PRO A 112 5.18 13.84 0.69
CA PRO A 112 5.90 12.92 1.56
C PRO A 112 5.01 11.76 2.04
N SER A 113 5.59 10.57 2.15
CA SER A 113 4.85 9.41 2.68
C SER A 113 4.80 9.44 4.20
N HIS A 114 3.60 9.29 4.77
CA HIS A 114 3.39 9.15 6.21
C HIS A 114 2.75 7.79 6.50
N ARG A 115 3.55 6.82 6.96
CA ARG A 115 3.08 5.46 7.23
C ARG A 115 2.51 5.32 8.64
N GLU A 116 1.35 5.93 8.87
CA GLU A 116 0.76 6.07 10.21
C GLU A 116 -0.70 5.61 10.34
N CYS A 117 -1.18 4.85 9.35
CA CYS A 117 -2.49 4.22 9.37
C CYS A 117 -2.45 2.88 10.12
N GLY A 118 -2.14 2.92 11.41
CA GLY A 118 -2.22 1.76 12.28
C GLY A 118 -3.63 1.28 12.53
N ILE A 119 -3.75 0.00 12.89
CA ILE A 119 -5.02 -0.61 13.28
C ILE A 119 -5.10 -0.67 14.81
N PRO A 120 -6.31 -0.54 15.39
CA PRO A 120 -6.52 -0.70 16.82
C PRO A 120 -6.06 -2.09 17.32
N GLN A 121 -5.61 -2.14 18.57
CA GLN A 121 -5.02 -3.36 19.15
C GLN A 121 -5.96 -4.58 19.08
N ASN A 122 -7.26 -4.40 19.32
CA ASN A 122 -8.23 -5.49 19.23
C ASN A 122 -8.33 -6.09 17.81
N VAL A 123 -8.14 -5.26 16.77
CA VAL A 123 -8.10 -5.74 15.39
C VAL A 123 -6.80 -6.50 15.15
N ALA A 124 -5.67 -5.99 15.62
CA ALA A 124 -4.38 -6.66 15.52
C ALA A 124 -4.38 -8.05 16.20
N ASP A 125 -4.96 -8.14 17.40
CA ASP A 125 -5.10 -9.40 18.14
C ASP A 125 -5.99 -10.39 17.39
N ASN A 126 -7.14 -9.92 16.89
CA ASN A 126 -8.05 -10.74 16.07
C ASN A 126 -7.40 -11.21 14.77
N THR A 127 -6.61 -10.36 14.10
CA THR A 127 -5.85 -10.73 12.90
C THR A 127 -4.88 -11.87 13.22
N LYS A 128 -4.15 -11.76 14.34
CA LYS A 128 -3.19 -12.78 14.76
C LYS A 128 -3.87 -14.10 15.13
N GLU A 129 -5.00 -14.03 15.84
CA GLU A 129 -5.77 -15.21 16.25
C GLU A 129 -6.44 -15.89 15.04
N GLY A 130 -6.98 -15.09 14.11
CA GLY A 130 -7.67 -15.57 12.91
C GLY A 130 -6.73 -16.15 11.86
N ALA A 131 -5.47 -15.71 11.81
CA ALA A 131 -4.51 -16.11 10.79
C ALA A 131 -4.27 -17.63 10.72
N LEU A 132 -4.36 -18.34 11.84
CA LEU A 132 -4.25 -19.82 11.88
C LEU A 132 -5.58 -20.55 11.70
N LYS A 133 -6.70 -19.82 11.65
CA LYS A 133 -8.06 -20.38 11.51
C LYS A 133 -8.59 -20.28 10.08
N SER A 134 -7.88 -19.57 9.20
CA SER A 134 -8.32 -19.24 7.83
C SER A 134 -7.91 -20.29 6.77
N SER A 135 -7.83 -21.56 7.14
CA SER A 135 -7.39 -22.68 6.28
C SER A 135 -8.46 -23.75 6.15
#